data_AF-A0A938N9U9-F1
#
_entry.id   AF-A0A938N9U9-F1
#
_cell.length_a   1.000
_cell.length_b   1.000
_cell.length_c   1.000
_cell.angle_alpha   90.00
_cell.angle_beta   90.00
_cell.angle_gamma   90.00
#
_symmetry.space_group_name_H-M   'P 1'
#
loop_
_entity.id
_entity.type
_entity.pdbx_description
1 polymer ?
#
loop_
_entity_poly.entity_id
_entity_poly.type
_entity_poly.pdbx_seq_one_letter_code
_entity_poly.pdbx_strand_id
1 'polypeptide(L)'
;MPGHVWRCQDTGCWNIGLFDVAGNTTAGNETPGAAGANCDAGTCAGDFNADGVRDGADLGALLAGWGTSSGDVNGDGLTDGADLGAFLAVFGQPCQ
;
A
#
# COMPACT_ATOMS: atom_id res chain seq x y z
N MET A 1 22.37 2.30 -17.71
CA MET A 1 21.52 1.09 -17.66
C MET A 1 20.08 1.54 -17.55
N PRO A 2 19.18 1.18 -18.48
CA PRO A 2 17.78 1.61 -18.42
C PRO A 2 17.10 0.98 -17.21
N GLY A 3 16.42 1.78 -16.40
CA GLY A 3 15.52 1.23 -15.38
C GLY A 3 14.31 0.62 -16.08
N HIS A 4 13.94 -0.61 -15.71
CA HIS A 4 12.68 -1.19 -16.14
C HIS A 4 11.55 -0.61 -15.28
N VAL A 5 10.49 -0.15 -15.92
CA VAL A 5 9.23 0.19 -15.23
C VAL A 5 8.38 -1.08 -15.17
N TRP A 6 7.80 -1.37 -14.02
CA TRP A 6 6.99 -2.57 -13.81
C TRP A 6 5.70 -2.26 -13.03
N ARG A 7 4.70 -3.15 -13.13
CA ARG A 7 3.38 -2.96 -12.52
C ARG A 7 3.04 -4.12 -11.58
N CYS A 8 2.70 -3.80 -10.34
CA CYS A 8 2.20 -4.80 -9.39
C CYS A 8 0.92 -5.47 -9.93
N GLN A 9 0.84 -6.81 -9.90
CA GLN A 9 -0.36 -7.53 -10.37
C GLN A 9 -1.53 -7.45 -9.38
N ASP A 10 -1.22 -7.37 -8.10
CA ASP A 10 -2.15 -7.27 -6.97
C ASP A 10 -2.68 -5.84 -6.78
N THR A 11 -1.80 -4.85 -6.70
CA THR A 11 -2.19 -3.44 -6.42
C THR A 11 -2.33 -2.57 -7.67
N GLY A 12 -1.78 -2.99 -8.80
CA GLY A 12 -1.76 -2.20 -10.02
C GLY A 12 -0.81 -0.99 -10.01
N CYS A 13 0.01 -0.82 -8.96
CA CYS A 13 0.98 0.28 -8.83
C CYS A 13 2.12 0.18 -9.84
N TRP A 14 2.61 1.32 -10.30
CA TRP A 14 3.81 1.40 -11.11
C TRP A 14 5.04 1.64 -10.23
N ASN A 15 6.06 0.79 -10.40
CA ASN A 15 7.32 0.88 -9.68
C ASN A 15 8.50 0.99 -10.66
N ILE A 16 9.57 1.64 -10.22
CA ILE A 16 10.85 1.67 -10.93
C ILE A 16 11.69 0.50 -10.42
N GLY A 17 12.07 -0.40 -11.32
CA GLY A 17 12.88 -1.58 -11.02
C GLY A 17 14.31 -1.22 -10.61
N LEU A 18 15.01 -2.19 -10.04
CA LEU A 18 16.41 -2.04 -9.62
C LEU A 18 17.30 -1.72 -10.82
N PHE A 19 18.22 -0.76 -10.64
CA PHE A 19 19.30 -0.52 -11.58
C PHE A 19 20.43 -1.56 -11.36
N ASP A 20 20.11 -2.84 -11.59
CA ASP A 20 21.02 -3.95 -11.41
C ASP A 20 21.17 -4.75 -12.72
N VAL A 21 22.42 -4.92 -13.16
CA VAL A 21 22.78 -5.70 -14.36
C VAL A 21 22.69 -7.21 -14.13
N ALA A 22 22.74 -7.66 -12.87
CA ALA A 22 22.74 -9.08 -12.50
C ALA A 22 21.32 -9.67 -12.42
N GLY A 23 20.27 -8.85 -12.57
CA GLY A 23 18.89 -9.32 -12.62
C GLY A 23 18.49 -10.07 -11.35
N ASN A 24 18.31 -9.35 -10.24
CA ASN A 24 17.59 -9.92 -9.10
C ASN A 24 16.18 -10.35 -9.57
N THR A 25 15.98 -11.65 -9.75
CA THR A 25 14.72 -12.25 -10.22
C THR A 25 13.63 -12.26 -9.16
N THR A 26 13.91 -11.78 -7.95
CA THR A 26 13.03 -11.95 -6.78
C THR A 26 12.11 -10.75 -6.54
N ALA A 27 12.42 -9.57 -7.08
CA ALA A 27 11.54 -8.40 -7.03
C ALA A 27 11.94 -7.37 -8.10
N GLY A 28 10.96 -6.86 -8.85
CA GLY A 28 11.15 -5.69 -9.72
C GLY A 28 11.61 -5.94 -11.15
N ASN A 29 11.34 -7.11 -11.72
CA ASN A 29 11.54 -7.37 -13.14
C ASN A 29 10.32 -8.04 -13.78
N GLU A 30 9.60 -7.31 -14.64
CA GLU A 30 8.57 -7.87 -15.53
C GLU A 30 9.27 -8.64 -16.66
N THR A 31 9.57 -9.91 -16.41
CA THR A 31 10.00 -10.80 -17.50
C THR A 31 8.75 -11.28 -18.23
N PRO A 32 8.59 -11.04 -19.55
CA PRO A 32 7.48 -11.60 -20.30
C PRO A 32 7.42 -13.12 -20.13
N GLY A 33 6.33 -13.63 -19.55
CA GLY A 33 6.13 -15.07 -19.30
C GLY A 33 6.53 -15.57 -17.90
N ALA A 34 7.05 -14.71 -17.01
CA ALA A 34 7.16 -15.01 -15.59
C ALA A 34 5.87 -14.66 -14.85
N ALA A 35 5.59 -15.33 -13.72
CA ALA A 35 4.56 -14.85 -12.79
C ALA A 35 4.94 -13.42 -12.36
N GLY A 36 3.98 -12.50 -12.36
CA GLY A 36 4.27 -11.11 -11.99
C GLY A 36 4.69 -11.02 -10.54
N ALA A 37 5.54 -10.03 -10.23
CA ALA A 37 5.88 -9.72 -8.86
C ALA A 37 4.63 -9.11 -8.20
N ASN A 38 4.05 -9.82 -7.23
CA ASN A 38 3.17 -9.22 -6.25
C ASN A 38 4.03 -8.26 -5.42
N CYS A 39 3.54 -7.06 -5.17
CA CYS A 39 4.31 -6.08 -4.42
C CYS A 39 4.31 -6.35 -2.92
N ASP A 40 3.71 -7.48 -2.51
CA ASP A 40 3.12 -7.67 -1.19
C ASP A 40 2.37 -6.40 -0.82
N ALA A 41 1.08 -6.37 -1.17
CA ALA A 41 0.10 -5.49 -0.54
C ALA A 41 0.03 -5.79 0.97
N GLY A 42 1.15 -5.66 1.68
CA GLY A 42 1.22 -5.75 3.10
C GLY A 42 0.29 -4.68 3.66
N THR A 43 -0.46 -5.09 4.68
CA THR A 43 -1.29 -4.22 5.51
C THR A 43 -0.59 -2.87 5.72
N CYS A 44 -1.03 -1.84 4.99
CA CYS A 44 -0.52 -0.49 5.21
C CYS A 44 -1.40 0.21 6.23
N ALA A 45 -0.83 1.15 7.00
CA ALA A 45 -1.60 1.90 7.97
C ALA A 45 -2.79 2.57 7.28
N GLY A 46 -3.99 2.27 7.76
CA GLY A 46 -5.24 2.76 7.22
C GLY A 46 -5.89 1.89 6.14
N ASP A 47 -5.28 0.78 5.68
CA ASP A 47 -5.98 -0.25 4.89
C ASP A 47 -6.55 -1.30 5.86
N PHE A 48 -7.79 -1.09 6.27
CA PHE A 48 -8.45 -1.89 7.31
C PHE A 48 -9.15 -3.12 6.75
N ASN A 49 -9.51 -3.10 5.46
CA ASN A 49 -10.16 -4.24 4.80
C ASN A 49 -9.16 -5.16 4.05
N ALA A 50 -7.88 -4.76 3.98
CA ALA A 50 -6.77 -5.46 3.34
C ALA A 50 -6.99 -5.70 1.84
N ASP A 51 -7.63 -4.75 1.15
CA ASP A 51 -7.81 -4.79 -0.31
C ASP A 51 -6.68 -4.11 -1.10
N GLY A 52 -5.70 -3.52 -0.39
CA GLY A 52 -4.52 -2.89 -0.95
C GLY A 52 -4.71 -1.43 -1.35
N VAL A 53 -5.88 -0.83 -1.10
CA VAL A 53 -6.20 0.56 -1.43
C VAL A 53 -6.86 1.24 -0.24
N ARG A 54 -6.40 2.44 0.15
CA ARG A 54 -7.03 3.23 1.23
C ARG A 54 -8.19 4.04 0.69
N ASP A 55 -9.40 3.51 0.73
CA ASP A 55 -10.57 4.12 0.11
C ASP A 55 -11.75 4.38 1.06
N GLY A 56 -12.95 4.58 0.51
CA GLY A 56 -14.14 4.84 1.30
C GLY A 56 -14.53 3.70 2.25
N ALA A 57 -14.17 2.45 1.94
CA ALA A 57 -14.37 1.31 2.81
C ALA A 57 -13.51 1.45 4.08
N ASP A 58 -12.24 1.84 3.92
CA ASP A 58 -11.34 2.06 5.04
C ASP A 58 -11.68 3.29 5.85
N LEU A 59 -12.13 4.36 5.19
CA LEU A 59 -12.65 5.53 5.90
C LEU A 59 -13.85 5.13 6.78
N GLY A 60 -14.73 4.26 6.26
CA GLY A 60 -15.84 3.71 7.03
C GLY A 60 -15.36 2.90 8.24
N ALA A 61 -14.31 2.10 8.09
CA ALA A 61 -13.71 1.33 9.17
C ALA A 61 -13.04 2.23 10.23
N LEU A 62 -12.30 3.25 9.81
CA LEU A 62 -11.69 4.25 10.71
C LEU A 62 -12.77 4.95 11.55
N LEU A 63 -13.83 5.44 10.90
CA LEU A 63 -14.92 6.14 11.58
C LEU A 63 -15.73 5.20 12.50
N ALA A 64 -15.84 3.91 12.16
CA ALA A 64 -16.46 2.92 13.04
C ALA A 64 -15.64 2.67 14.32
N GLY A 65 -14.32 2.88 14.26
CA GLY A 65 -13.38 2.76 15.38
C GLY A 65 -13.18 4.03 16.21
N TRP A 66 -13.93 5.11 15.94
CA TRP A 66 -13.70 6.41 16.58
C TRP A 66 -13.67 6.35 18.11
N GLY A 67 -12.64 6.93 18.72
CA GLY A 67 -12.40 6.91 20.17
C GLY A 67 -11.93 5.55 20.72
N THR A 68 -11.59 4.58 19.87
CA THR A 68 -10.96 3.30 20.24
C THR A 68 -9.55 3.21 19.67
N SER A 69 -8.83 2.12 19.91
CA SER A 69 -7.51 1.88 19.29
C SER A 69 -7.59 1.21 17.90
N SER A 70 -8.78 0.91 17.39
CA SER A 70 -8.94 0.09 16.16
C SER A 70 -8.63 0.85 14.87
N GLY A 71 -8.75 2.18 14.86
CA GLY A 71 -8.42 3.05 13.74
C GLY A 71 -7.21 3.96 14.01
N ASP A 72 -6.41 3.63 15.03
CA ASP A 72 -5.21 4.36 15.44
C ASP A 72 -4.09 4.14 14.42
N VAL A 73 -3.99 5.03 13.44
CA VAL A 73 -2.99 4.97 12.36
C VAL A 73 -1.73 5.76 12.71
N ASN A 74 -1.80 6.67 13.67
CA ASN A 74 -0.65 7.46 14.11
C ASN A 74 0.09 6.83 15.32
N GLY A 75 -0.51 5.86 16.00
CA GLY A 75 0.02 5.11 17.13
C GLY A 75 -0.09 5.81 18.48
N ASP A 76 -1.00 6.76 18.68
CA ASP A 76 -1.15 7.54 19.90
C ASP A 76 -2.10 6.94 20.95
N GLY A 77 -2.76 5.83 20.60
CA GLY A 77 -3.61 5.03 21.47
C GLY A 77 -5.11 5.29 21.30
N LEU A 78 -5.52 6.24 20.46
CA LEU A 78 -6.91 6.50 20.13
C LEU A 78 -7.10 6.69 18.62
N THR A 79 -8.36 6.63 18.16
CA THR A 79 -8.75 6.99 16.80
C THR A 79 -9.45 8.32 16.87
N ASP A 80 -8.80 9.37 16.41
CA ASP A 80 -9.34 10.72 16.43
C ASP A 80 -9.03 11.55 15.17
N GLY A 81 -9.12 12.88 15.29
CA GLY A 81 -8.88 13.80 14.19
C GLY A 81 -7.46 13.74 13.63
N ALA A 82 -6.47 13.36 14.45
CA ALA A 82 -5.10 13.17 14.02
C ALA A 82 -4.98 11.95 13.11
N ASP A 83 -5.65 10.85 13.44
CA ASP A 83 -5.74 9.64 12.60
C ASP A 83 -6.46 9.89 11.29
N LEU A 84 -7.60 10.59 11.35
CA LEU A 84 -8.30 10.99 10.15
C LEU A 84 -7.42 11.87 9.25
N GLY A 85 -6.69 12.82 9.84
CA GLY A 85 -5.75 13.66 9.10
C GLY A 85 -4.62 12.84 8.44
N ALA A 86 -4.05 11.89 9.17
CA ALA A 86 -3.03 10.98 8.67
C ALA A 86 -3.55 10.09 7.54
N PHE A 87 -4.76 9.53 7.69
CA PHE A 87 -5.41 8.72 6.67
C PHE A 87 -5.73 9.53 5.40
N LEU A 88 -6.26 10.75 5.54
CA LEU A 88 -6.58 11.62 4.40
C LEU A 88 -5.35 12.04 3.59
N ALA A 89 -4.17 12.10 4.21
CA ALA A 89 -2.91 12.37 3.51
C ALA A 89 -2.54 11.26 2.50
N VAL A 90 -3.08 10.06 2.69
CA VAL A 90 -2.82 8.88 1.86
C VAL A 90 -4.08 8.30 1.21
N PHE A 91 -5.19 9.04 1.23
CA PHE A 91 -6.46 8.59 0.66
C PHE A 91 -6.37 8.35 -0.84
N GLY A 92 -6.92 7.22 -1.31
CA GLY A 92 -6.86 6.76 -2.69
C GLY A 92 -5.47 6.29 -3.14
N GLN A 93 -4.47 6.32 -2.25
CA GLN A 93 -3.15 5.78 -2.53
C GLN A 93 -3.13 4.28 -2.18
N PRO A 94 -2.65 3.42 -3.09
CA PRO A 94 -2.41 2.01 -2.78
C PRO A 94 -1.34 1.82 -1.70
N CYS A 95 -1.32 0.67 -1.05
CA CYS A 95 -0.22 0.29 -0.15
C CYS A 95 1.08 0.11 -0.97
N GLN A 96 2.12 0.89 -0.65
CA GLN A 96 3.45 0.87 -1.31
C GLN A 96 4.55 0.58 -0.30
#